data_AF-A0A8B8AU22-F1
#
_entry.id   AF-A0A8B8AU22-F1
#
_cell.length_a   1.000
_cell.length_b   1.000
_cell.length_c   1.000
_cell.angle_alpha   90.00
_cell.angle_beta   90.00
_cell.angle_gamma   90.00
#
_symmetry.space_group_name_H-M   'P 1'
#
loop_
_entity.id
_entity.type
_entity.pdbx_description
1 polymer ?
#
loop_
_entity_poly.entity_id
_entity_poly.type
_entity_poly.pdbx_seq_one_letter_code
_entity_poly.pdbx_strand_id
1 'polypeptide(L)'
;MWSLKQEKCISCMDGYYGVNCSTPCPVDYYGHNCISKCDCSNEYCHHEHGCRVTLSSTEELAAQLSLSTSKDPMKSPSSEQVLVLSTISTKVTKIPKPRKCPERRKQKGSLASTAFVICACLISTSASFLIVYIGLHCYMIRHKPAQVSSSVTIV
;
A
#
# COMPACT_ATOMS: atom_id res chain seq x y z
N MET A 1 -5.38 -1.61 -10.45
CA MET A 1 -4.69 -2.40 -11.50
C MET A 1 -3.40 -1.72 -11.95
N TRP A 2 -2.39 -2.48 -12.39
CA TRP A 2 -1.12 -1.91 -12.88
C TRP A 2 -1.30 -1.28 -14.26
N SER A 3 -0.84 -0.04 -14.44
CA SER A 3 -0.76 0.63 -15.73
C SER A 3 0.69 0.78 -16.17
N LEU A 4 1.02 0.24 -17.35
CA LEU A 4 2.31 0.41 -18.01
C LEU A 4 2.51 1.85 -18.49
N LYS A 5 1.44 2.53 -18.91
CA LYS A 5 1.52 3.91 -19.41
C LYS A 5 1.84 4.91 -18.30
N GLN A 6 1.37 4.65 -17.08
CA GLN A 6 1.54 5.57 -15.95
C GLN A 6 2.54 5.07 -14.90
N GLU A 7 3.13 3.89 -15.11
CA GLU A 7 4.05 3.19 -14.17
C GLU A 7 3.55 3.15 -12.73
N LYS A 8 2.22 3.12 -12.57
CA LYS A 8 1.54 3.18 -11.29
C LYS A 8 0.28 2.35 -11.31
N CYS A 9 -0.24 2.12 -10.11
CA CYS A 9 -1.54 1.51 -9.97
C CYS A 9 -2.66 2.55 -10.15
N ILE A 10 -3.62 2.19 -10.99
CA ILE A 10 -4.81 2.98 -11.31
C ILE A 10 -6.06 2.19 -10.95
N SER A 11 -7.15 2.89 -10.65
CA SER A 11 -8.47 2.28 -10.65
C SER A 11 -8.97 2.17 -12.08
N CYS A 12 -9.58 1.03 -12.43
CA CYS A 12 -10.23 0.88 -13.72
C CYS A 12 -11.63 1.47 -13.68
N MET A 13 -12.13 1.84 -14.86
CA MET A 13 -13.56 2.11 -15.04
C MET A 13 -14.35 0.84 -14.72
N ASP A 14 -15.62 1.03 -14.34
CA ASP A 14 -16.51 -0.09 -14.08
C ASP A 14 -16.63 -0.98 -15.31
N GLY A 15 -16.64 -2.29 -15.08
CA GLY A 15 -16.66 -3.27 -16.15
C GLY A 15 -15.33 -3.58 -16.79
N TYR A 16 -14.21 -3.04 -16.31
CA TYR A 16 -12.87 -3.37 -16.80
C TYR A 16 -11.89 -3.75 -15.67
N TYR A 17 -10.95 -4.62 -16.02
CA TYR A 17 -9.87 -5.09 -15.15
C TYR A 17 -8.61 -5.43 -15.97
N GLY A 18 -7.58 -5.97 -15.30
CA GLY A 18 -6.34 -6.38 -15.93
C GLY A 18 -5.30 -5.25 -16.08
N VAL A 19 -4.16 -5.56 -16.69
CA VAL A 19 -3.10 -4.56 -16.94
C VAL A 19 -3.63 -3.49 -17.87
N ASN A 20 -3.39 -2.21 -17.56
CA ASN A 20 -3.94 -1.05 -18.29
C ASN A 20 -5.49 -1.02 -18.41
N CYS A 21 -6.21 -1.77 -17.57
CA CYS A 21 -7.68 -1.85 -17.64
C CYS A 21 -8.18 -2.31 -19.03
N SER A 22 -7.41 -3.16 -19.72
CA SER A 22 -7.69 -3.54 -21.10
C SER A 22 -8.63 -4.74 -21.23
N THR A 23 -9.07 -5.35 -20.13
CA THR A 23 -9.90 -6.56 -20.16
C THR A 23 -11.29 -6.24 -19.61
N PRO A 24 -12.38 -6.46 -20.36
CA PRO A 24 -13.73 -6.32 -19.81
C PRO A 24 -14.01 -7.41 -18.77
N CYS A 25 -14.91 -7.17 -17.83
CA CYS A 25 -15.23 -8.16 -16.80
C CYS A 25 -15.66 -9.52 -17.39
N PRO A 26 -15.31 -10.63 -16.70
CA PRO A 26 -15.75 -11.94 -17.12
C PRO A 26 -17.28 -12.06 -17.06
N VAL A 27 -17.81 -13.01 -17.82
CA VAL A 27 -19.24 -13.35 -17.81
C VAL A 27 -19.70 -13.59 -16.37
N ASP A 28 -20.88 -13.08 -16.04
CA ASP A 28 -21.51 -13.07 -14.71
C ASP A 28 -20.96 -12.05 -13.73
N TYR A 29 -19.99 -11.22 -14.11
CA TYR A 29 -19.43 -10.18 -13.26
C TYR A 29 -19.50 -8.79 -13.89
N TYR A 30 -19.69 -7.80 -13.04
CA TYR A 30 -19.78 -6.40 -13.45
C TYR A 30 -19.23 -5.44 -12.39
N GLY A 31 -19.25 -4.15 -12.71
CA GLY A 31 -18.92 -3.08 -11.78
C GLY A 31 -17.42 -2.93 -11.48
N HIS A 32 -17.10 -2.29 -10.37
CA HIS A 32 -15.73 -1.91 -10.06
C HIS A 32 -14.83 -3.12 -9.78
N ASN A 33 -13.74 -3.28 -10.54
CA ASN A 33 -12.84 -4.44 -10.46
C ASN A 33 -13.53 -5.82 -10.62
N CYS A 34 -14.73 -5.87 -11.22
CA CYS A 34 -15.48 -7.11 -11.45
C CYS A 34 -15.81 -7.89 -10.16
N ILE A 35 -16.06 -7.18 -9.06
CA ILE A 35 -16.39 -7.81 -7.77
C ILE A 35 -17.88 -8.13 -7.66
N SER A 36 -18.73 -7.43 -8.42
CA SER A 36 -20.19 -7.62 -8.39
C SER A 36 -20.58 -8.75 -9.33
N LYS A 37 -21.47 -9.64 -8.88
CA LYS A 37 -22.01 -10.73 -9.69
C LYS A 37 -23.38 -10.35 -10.24
N CYS A 38 -23.64 -10.63 -11.52
CA CYS A 38 -24.95 -10.47 -12.13
C CYS A 38 -25.98 -11.44 -11.52
N ASP A 39 -27.20 -10.94 -11.38
CA ASP A 39 -28.37 -11.69 -10.87
C ASP A 39 -29.42 -11.93 -11.98
N CYS A 40 -28.93 -12.20 -13.18
CA CYS A 40 -29.71 -12.44 -14.39
C CYS A 40 -29.00 -13.51 -15.22
N SER A 41 -29.66 -14.01 -16.25
CA SER A 41 -28.99 -14.89 -17.21
C SER A 41 -27.77 -14.19 -17.82
N ASN A 42 -26.72 -14.97 -18.05
CA ASN A 42 -25.41 -14.54 -18.56
C ASN A 42 -25.55 -13.67 -19.83
N GLU A 43 -26.57 -13.92 -20.64
CA GLU A 43 -26.88 -13.20 -21.89
C GLU A 43 -27.34 -11.75 -21.67
N TYR A 44 -27.90 -11.44 -20.49
CA TYR A 44 -28.37 -10.10 -20.12
C TYR A 44 -27.41 -9.39 -19.16
N CYS A 45 -26.26 -10.00 -18.84
CA CYS A 45 -25.25 -9.44 -17.95
C CYS A 45 -24.27 -8.55 -18.74
N HIS A 46 -24.42 -7.24 -18.58
CA HIS A 46 -23.49 -6.24 -19.08
C HIS A 46 -22.30 -6.07 -18.13
N HIS A 47 -21.08 -6.11 -18.66
CA HIS A 47 -19.88 -5.98 -17.82
C HIS A 47 -19.81 -4.64 -17.05
N GLU A 48 -20.37 -3.55 -17.57
CA GLU A 48 -20.34 -2.24 -16.88
C GLU A 48 -21.51 -2.06 -15.90
N HIS A 49 -22.73 -2.44 -16.32
CA HIS A 49 -23.98 -2.07 -15.63
C HIS A 49 -24.67 -3.24 -14.93
N GLY A 50 -24.19 -4.47 -15.13
CA GLY A 50 -24.85 -5.66 -14.67
C GLY A 50 -26.07 -5.99 -15.53
N CYS A 51 -27.19 -6.33 -14.90
CA CYS A 51 -28.35 -6.84 -15.62
C CYS A 51 -29.10 -5.76 -16.42
N ARG A 52 -29.15 -5.94 -17.74
CA ARG A 52 -29.99 -5.10 -18.62
C ARG A 52 -31.43 -5.60 -18.56
N VAL A 53 -32.31 -4.84 -17.96
CA VAL A 53 -33.75 -5.07 -18.05
C VAL A 53 -34.18 -4.68 -19.46
N THR A 54 -34.32 -5.64 -20.37
CA THR A 54 -35.08 -5.40 -21.61
C THR A 54 -36.53 -5.24 -21.19
N LEU A 55 -37.11 -4.08 -21.47
CA LEU A 55 -38.53 -3.79 -21.26
C LEU A 55 -39.38 -4.72 -22.14
N SER A 56 -39.54 -5.97 -21.72
CA SER A 56 -40.65 -6.85 -22.10
C SER A 56 -41.83 -6.66 -21.15
N SER A 57 -41.96 -5.48 -20.57
CA SER A 57 -43.20 -4.94 -20.03
C SER A 57 -43.34 -3.53 -20.58
N THR A 58 -43.89 -3.39 -21.78
CA THR A 58 -44.32 -2.09 -22.34
C THR A 58 -45.43 -1.41 -21.52
N GLU A 59 -45.64 -1.80 -20.27
CA GLU A 59 -46.62 -1.23 -19.35
C GLU A 59 -46.00 -0.50 -18.14
N GLU A 60 -44.67 -0.43 -18.00
CA GLU A 60 -44.00 0.27 -16.89
C GLU A 60 -43.26 1.55 -17.31
N LEU A 61 -43.69 2.20 -18.40
CA LEU A 61 -43.12 3.49 -18.81
C LEU A 61 -43.62 4.67 -17.95
N ALA A 62 -44.51 4.44 -16.97
CA ALA A 62 -45.01 5.51 -16.11
C ALA A 62 -44.14 5.78 -14.85
N ALA A 63 -43.23 4.88 -14.46
CA ALA A 63 -42.39 5.07 -13.26
C ALA A 63 -40.98 5.61 -13.56
N GLN A 64 -40.55 5.62 -14.82
CA GLN A 64 -39.18 5.99 -15.23
C GLN A 64 -38.96 7.51 -15.40
N LEU A 65 -39.96 8.35 -15.12
CA LEU A 65 -39.81 9.81 -15.13
C LEU A 65 -39.74 10.45 -13.74
N SER A 66 -39.75 9.66 -12.66
CA SER A 66 -39.59 10.20 -11.30
C SER A 66 -39.03 9.15 -10.32
N LEU A 67 -37.70 9.11 -10.22
CA LEU A 67 -36.80 8.47 -9.21
C LEU A 67 -35.74 7.64 -9.97
N SER A 68 -34.44 7.81 -9.79
CA SER A 68 -33.71 8.63 -8.83
C SER A 68 -32.26 8.69 -9.28
N THR A 69 -31.72 9.91 -9.33
CA THR A 69 -30.35 10.18 -8.94
C THR A 69 -30.05 9.45 -7.62
N SER A 70 -29.29 8.35 -7.64
CA SER A 70 -28.82 7.71 -6.40
C SER A 70 -27.52 8.39 -5.95
N LYS A 71 -27.70 9.34 -5.04
CA LYS A 71 -26.68 9.76 -4.08
C LYS A 71 -26.92 8.92 -2.82
N ASP A 72 -25.95 8.07 -2.49
CA ASP A 72 -25.77 7.34 -1.22
C ASP A 72 -26.76 6.18 -0.88
N PRO A 73 -26.51 5.36 0.18
CA PRO A 73 -25.81 4.08 0.10
C PRO A 73 -26.71 2.89 0.55
N MET A 74 -26.82 1.82 -0.25
CA MET A 74 -27.68 0.69 0.12
C MET A 74 -26.91 -0.38 0.90
N LYS A 75 -27.24 -0.42 2.19
CA LYS A 75 -26.89 -1.40 3.21
C LYS A 75 -27.36 -2.81 2.82
N SER A 76 -26.50 -3.78 3.10
CA SER A 76 -26.76 -5.22 3.03
C SER A 76 -28.02 -5.67 3.78
N PRO A 77 -28.69 -6.73 3.32
CA PRO A 77 -29.38 -7.66 4.20
C PRO A 77 -28.56 -8.95 4.36
N SER A 78 -28.43 -9.32 5.62
CA SER A 78 -27.79 -10.49 6.20
C SER A 78 -28.55 -11.79 5.96
N SER A 79 -27.76 -12.84 5.71
CA SER A 79 -27.89 -14.27 6.08
C SER A 79 -29.23 -14.81 6.62
N GLU A 80 -29.75 -15.86 5.97
CA GLU A 80 -30.23 -17.18 6.49
C GLU A 80 -31.19 -17.80 5.43
N GLN A 81 -31.16 -19.08 5.00
CA GLN A 81 -30.45 -20.30 5.42
C GLN A 81 -30.04 -21.13 4.19
N VAL A 82 -28.93 -21.85 4.34
CA VAL A 82 -28.36 -22.80 3.37
C VAL A 82 -28.70 -24.22 3.82
N LEU A 83 -29.41 -24.99 2.98
CA LEU A 83 -29.17 -26.42 2.86
C LEU A 83 -29.68 -26.96 1.53
N VAL A 84 -28.80 -27.06 0.54
CA VAL A 84 -28.85 -28.18 -0.39
C VAL A 84 -27.42 -28.63 -0.62
N LEU A 85 -27.04 -29.73 0.02
CA LEU A 85 -25.92 -30.53 -0.47
C LEU A 85 -26.32 -31.06 -1.85
N SER A 86 -25.75 -30.46 -2.88
CA SER A 86 -25.60 -31.12 -4.17
C SER A 86 -24.16 -30.90 -4.62
N THR A 87 -23.40 -31.97 -4.47
CA THR A 87 -22.11 -32.24 -5.09
C THR A 87 -22.22 -32.04 -6.61
N ILE A 88 -22.07 -30.80 -7.06
CA ILE A 88 -21.69 -30.50 -8.43
C ILE A 88 -20.47 -29.60 -8.32
N SER A 89 -19.33 -30.14 -8.72
CA SER A 89 -18.10 -29.41 -8.97
C SER A 89 -18.36 -28.38 -10.07
N THR A 90 -19.00 -27.26 -9.72
CA THR A 90 -19.03 -26.11 -10.60
C THR A 90 -17.60 -25.61 -10.60
N LYS A 91 -16.98 -25.70 -11.76
CA LYS A 91 -15.71 -25.10 -12.08
C LYS A 91 -15.90 -23.60 -11.89
N VAL A 92 -15.78 -23.11 -10.65
CA VAL A 92 -15.72 -21.69 -10.33
C VAL A 92 -14.67 -21.17 -11.27
N THR A 93 -15.07 -20.34 -12.24
CA THR A 93 -14.17 -19.57 -13.08
C THR A 93 -13.39 -18.73 -12.10
N LYS A 94 -12.28 -19.28 -11.59
CA LYS A 94 -11.38 -18.58 -10.69
C LYS A 94 -10.93 -17.39 -11.50
N ILE A 95 -11.52 -16.23 -11.22
CA ILE A 95 -11.03 -14.95 -11.74
C ILE A 95 -9.53 -14.99 -11.44
N PRO A 96 -8.66 -15.00 -12.47
CA PRO A 96 -7.23 -15.08 -12.24
C PRO A 96 -6.89 -13.93 -11.29
N LYS A 97 -6.35 -14.26 -10.11
CA LYS A 97 -6.04 -13.24 -9.09
C LYS A 97 -5.28 -12.14 -9.81
N PRO A 98 -5.82 -10.90 -9.87
CA PRO A 98 -5.19 -9.83 -10.62
C PRO A 98 -3.77 -9.71 -10.11
N ARG A 99 -2.79 -9.50 -11.01
CA ARG A 99 -1.41 -9.21 -10.61
C ARG A 99 -1.50 -8.10 -9.57
N LYS A 100 -1.26 -8.46 -8.30
CA LYS A 100 -1.31 -7.51 -7.20
C LYS A 100 -0.36 -6.40 -7.58
N CYS A 101 -0.81 -5.17 -7.39
CA CYS A 101 0.09 -4.04 -7.44
C CYS A 101 1.34 -4.40 -6.63
N PRO A 102 2.56 -4.19 -7.15
CA PRO A 102 3.70 -4.22 -6.28
C PRO A 102 3.32 -3.29 -5.14
N GLU A 103 3.27 -3.83 -3.92
CA GLU A 103 3.18 -3.01 -2.73
C GLU A 103 4.43 -2.15 -2.85
N ARG A 104 4.29 -0.91 -3.36
CA ARG A 104 5.33 0.08 -3.20
C ARG A 104 5.35 0.18 -1.69
N ARG A 105 6.23 -0.60 -1.04
CA ARG A 105 6.75 -0.26 0.27
C ARG A 105 7.06 1.21 0.06
N LYS A 106 6.27 2.10 0.66
CA LYS A 106 6.73 3.45 0.88
C LYS A 106 8.08 3.19 1.52
N GLN A 107 9.15 3.37 0.75
CA GLN A 107 10.41 3.76 1.32
C GLN A 107 10.01 5.05 2.01
N LYS A 108 9.52 4.92 3.24
CA LYS A 108 9.74 5.92 4.27
C LYS A 108 11.25 6.01 4.19
N GLY A 109 11.77 7.01 3.46
CA GLY A 109 13.19 7.33 3.47
C GLY A 109 13.56 7.25 4.92
N SER A 110 14.41 6.28 5.25
CA SER A 110 14.54 5.79 6.61
C SER A 110 15.13 6.93 7.40
N LEU A 111 14.26 7.70 8.06
CA LEU A 111 14.65 8.80 8.95
C LEU A 111 15.55 8.26 10.08
N ALA A 112 15.42 6.96 10.38
CA ALA A 112 16.31 6.21 11.25
C ALA A 112 17.75 6.06 10.69
N SER A 113 17.93 5.99 9.37
CA SER A 113 19.26 5.84 8.75
C SER A 113 20.07 7.13 8.82
N THR A 114 19.44 8.29 8.59
CA THR A 114 20.12 9.58 8.75
C THR A 114 20.47 9.85 10.22
N ALA A 115 19.57 9.54 11.15
CA ALA A 115 19.84 9.68 12.58
C ALA A 115 21.01 8.79 13.04
N PHE A 116 21.05 7.53 12.59
CA PHE A 116 22.13 6.59 12.92
C PHE A 116 23.50 7.08 12.44
N VAL A 117 23.57 7.57 11.20
CA VAL A 117 24.82 8.11 10.63
C VAL A 117 25.31 9.34 11.42
N ILE A 118 24.41 10.25 11.79
CA ILE A 118 24.76 11.43 12.60
C ILE A 118 25.30 11.02 13.97
N CYS A 119 24.61 10.11 14.66
CA CYS A 119 25.06 9.60 15.96
C CYS A 119 26.44 8.95 15.87
N ALA A 120 26.69 8.12 14.86
CA ALA A 120 27.99 7.48 14.65
C ALA A 120 29.12 8.50 14.43
N CYS A 121 28.87 9.56 13.65
CA CYS A 121 29.85 10.63 13.44
C CYS A 121 30.16 11.39 14.73
N LEU A 122 29.15 11.73 15.54
CA LEU A 122 29.33 12.46 16.82
C LEU A 122 30.11 11.63 17.85
N ILE A 123 29.87 10.32 17.91
CA ILE A 123 30.62 9.42 18.80
C ILE A 123 32.08 9.32 18.32
N SER A 124 32.31 9.21 17.02
CA SER A 124 33.66 9.09 16.46
C SER A 124 34.51 10.34 16.68
N THR A 125 33.92 11.53 16.51
CA THR A 125 34.63 12.81 16.74
C THR A 125 34.94 13.01 18.22
N SER A 126 33.96 12.79 19.11
CA SER A 126 34.16 12.95 20.55
C SER A 126 35.22 11.99 21.09
N ALA A 127 35.23 10.72 20.66
CA ALA A 127 36.27 9.76 21.03
C ALA A 127 37.67 10.21 20.56
N SER A 128 37.78 10.72 19.33
CA SER A 128 39.05 11.22 18.79
C SER A 128 39.59 12.41 19.58
N PHE A 129 38.73 13.37 19.92
CA PHE A 129 39.12 14.51 20.76
C PHE A 129 39.56 14.09 22.16
N LEU A 130 38.87 13.13 22.78
CA LEU A 130 39.26 12.60 24.10
C LEU A 130 40.63 11.91 24.06
N ILE A 131 40.91 11.12 23.03
CA ILE A 131 42.21 10.45 22.87
C ILE A 131 43.34 11.48 22.72
N VAL A 132 43.16 12.48 21.85
CA VAL A 132 44.16 13.55 21.65
C VAL A 132 44.35 14.37 22.93
N TYR A 133 43.26 14.72 23.62
CA TYR A 133 43.32 15.48 24.87
C TYR A 133 44.06 14.71 25.96
N ILE A 134 43.73 13.44 26.18
CA ILE A 134 44.42 12.59 27.17
C ILE A 134 45.89 12.42 26.76
N GLY A 135 46.17 12.19 25.48
CA GLY A 135 47.54 12.08 24.96
C GLY A 135 48.36 13.35 25.24
N LEU A 136 47.81 14.52 24.94
CA LEU A 136 48.46 15.80 25.21
C LEU A 136 48.62 16.05 26.70
N HIS A 137 47.61 15.72 27.50
CA HIS A 137 47.67 15.86 28.95
C HIS A 137 48.76 14.97 29.56
N CYS A 138 48.85 13.70 29.15
CA CYS A 138 49.92 12.80 29.55
C CYS A 138 51.28 13.26 29.05
N TYR A 139 51.36 13.80 27.83
CA TYR A 139 52.59 14.38 27.27
C TYR A 139 53.07 15.54 28.15
N MET A 140 52.18 16.47 28.49
CA MET A 140 52.50 17.63 29.33
C MET A 140 52.88 17.23 30.78
N ILE A 141 52.25 16.19 31.35
CA ILE A 141 52.66 15.67 32.67
C ILE A 141 54.06 15.04 32.61
N ARG A 142 54.35 14.26 31.56
CA ARG A 142 55.67 13.62 31.41
C ARG A 142 56.78 14.60 31.05
N HIS A 143 56.45 15.64 30.29
CA HIS A 143 57.39 16.70 29.91
C HIS A 143 57.42 17.88 30.89
N LYS A 144 56.77 17.79 32.07
CA LYS A 144 57.05 18.75 33.14
C LYS A 144 58.56 18.69 33.39
N PRO A 145 59.33 19.75 33.10
CA PRO A 145 60.75 19.75 33.38
C PRO A 145 60.88 19.51 34.88
N ALA A 146 61.73 18.55 35.26
CA ALA A 146 62.16 18.42 36.63
C ALA A 146 62.61 19.82 37.08
N GLN A 147 61.84 20.44 37.97
CA GLN A 147 62.32 21.59 38.72
C GLN A 147 63.57 21.07 39.42
N VAL A 148 64.73 21.51 38.94
CA VAL A 148 66.03 21.34 39.61
C VAL A 148 65.82 21.86 41.03
N SER A 149 65.79 20.95 41.99
CA SER A 149 65.86 21.24 43.41
C SER A 149 67.24 21.84 43.68
N SER A 150 67.41 23.14 43.46
CA SER A 150 68.58 23.88 43.91
C SER A 150 68.51 24.00 45.43
N SER A 151 69.05 23.00 46.12
CA SER A 151 69.46 23.11 47.52
C SER A 151 70.57 24.17 47.61
N VAL A 152 70.22 25.41 47.95
CA VAL A 152 71.19 26.44 48.32
C VAL A 152 71.64 26.15 49.75
N THR A 153 72.80 25.49 49.88
CA THR A 153 73.56 25.42 51.13
C THR A 153 74.19 26.79 51.38
N ILE A 154 73.67 27.55 52.33
CA ILE A 154 74.33 28.75 52.86
C ILE A 154 75.32 28.27 53.93
N VAL A 155 76.61 28.46 53.65
CA VAL A 155 77.74 28.32 54.60
C VAL A 155 77.94 29.65 55.32
#